data_AF-A0A523FP05-F1
#
_entry.id   AF-A0A523FP05-F1
#
_cell.length_a   1.000
_cell.length_b   1.000
_cell.length_c   1.000
_cell.angle_alpha   90.00
_cell.angle_beta   90.00
_cell.angle_gamma   90.00
#
_symmetry.space_group_name_H-M   'P 1'
#
loop_
_entity.id
_entity.type
_entity.pdbx_description
1 polymer ?
#
loop_
_entity_poly.entity_id
_entity_poly.type
_entity_poly.pdbx_seq_one_letter_code
_entity_poly.pdbx_strand_id
1 'polypeptide(L)' 'LERAVTLEPSDPTLNDHLGDAYWKVGREREARFQWDHALGLDPAPEDQRKIEAKIAYGFNLAEALRDRK' A
#
# COMPACT_ATOMS: atom_id res chain seq x y z
N LEU A 1 -7.37 -6.09 -9.54
CA LEU A 1 -6.24 -6.05 -8.58
C LEU A 1 -6.07 -7.40 -7.89
N GLU A 2 -7.07 -7.90 -7.16
CA GLU A 2 -6.97 -9.22 -6.49
C GLU A 2 -6.49 -10.36 -7.41
N ARG A 3 -7.05 -10.47 -8.62
CA ARG A 3 -6.61 -11.47 -9.62
C ARG A 3 -5.19 -11.25 -10.16
N ALA A 4 -4.68 -10.02 -10.13
CA ALA A 4 -3.33 -9.70 -10.57
C ALA A 4 -2.29 -10.06 -9.48
N VAL A 5 -2.61 -9.80 -8.20
CA VAL A 5 -1.78 -10.24 -7.07
C VAL A 5 -1.66 -11.77 -7.01
N THR A 6 -2.69 -12.51 -7.42
CA THR A 6 -2.59 -13.99 -7.49
C THR A 6 -1.61 -14.47 -8.58
N LEU A 7 -1.40 -13.68 -9.64
CA LEU A 7 -0.51 -14.04 -10.74
C LEU A 7 0.94 -13.64 -10.46
N GLU A 8 1.14 -12.53 -9.73
CA GLU A 8 2.45 -12.03 -9.36
C GLU A 8 2.42 -11.52 -7.90
N PRO A 9 2.45 -12.45 -6.92
CA PRO A 9 2.34 -12.09 -5.50
C PRO A 9 3.56 -11.36 -4.95
N SER A 10 4.69 -11.42 -5.67
CA SER A 10 5.98 -10.83 -5.30
C SER A 10 6.19 -9.40 -5.78
N ASP A 11 5.24 -8.80 -6.51
CA ASP A 11 5.34 -7.40 -6.91
C ASP A 11 4.88 -6.48 -5.75
N PRO A 12 5.77 -5.68 -5.15
CA PRO A 12 5.40 -4.75 -4.08
C PRO A 12 4.36 -3.71 -4.52
N THR A 13 4.38 -3.25 -5.77
CA THR A 13 3.43 -2.27 -6.31
C THR A 13 2.02 -2.86 -6.40
N LEU A 14 1.87 -4.11 -6.81
CA LEU A 14 0.56 -4.77 -6.85
C LEU A 14 -0.03 -4.94 -5.45
N ASN A 15 0.80 -5.29 -4.46
CA ASN A 15 0.38 -5.41 -3.07
C ASN A 15 0.02 -4.05 -2.47
N ASP A 16 0.80 -2.98 -2.75
CA ASP A 16 0.48 -1.62 -2.33
C ASP A 16 -0.89 -1.15 -2.86
N HIS A 17 -1.15 -1.35 -4.16
CA HIS A 17 -2.42 -0.99 -4.77
C HIS A 17 -3.60 -1.82 -4.26
N LEU A 18 -3.36 -3.08 -3.89
CA LEU A 18 -4.39 -3.88 -3.22
C LEU A 18 -4.70 -3.32 -1.83
N GLY A 19 -3.70 -2.85 -1.09
CA GLY A 19 -3.88 -2.14 0.17
C GLY A 19 -4.72 -0.88 0.00
N ASP A 20 -4.43 -0.08 -1.03
CA ASP A 20 -5.19 1.13 -1.37
C ASP A 20 -6.67 0.81 -1.69
N ALA A 21 -6.91 -0.26 -2.44
CA ALA A 21 -8.25 -0.72 -2.77
C ALA A 21 -9.03 -1.16 -1.53
N TYR A 22 -8.39 -1.93 -0.63
CA TYR A 22 -9.01 -2.33 0.64
C TYR A 22 -9.32 -1.14 1.53
N TRP A 23 -8.42 -0.15 1.62
CA TRP A 23 -8.66 1.04 2.43
C TRP A 23 -9.88 1.82 1.95
N LYS A 24 -9.99 2.04 0.63
CA LYS A 24 -11.10 2.78 0.02
C LYS A 24 -12.48 2.15 0.25
N VAL A 25 -12.55 0.86 0.55
CA VAL A 25 -13.79 0.14 0.87
C VAL A 25 -13.99 -0.10 2.38
N GLY A 26 -13.19 0.54 3.24
CA GLY A 26 -13.29 0.43 4.70
C GLY A 26 -12.68 -0.85 5.30
N ARG A 27 -11.95 -1.63 4.50
CA ARG A 27 -11.24 -2.85 4.93
C ARG A 27 -9.84 -2.49 5.43
N GLU A 28 -9.76 -1.62 6.42
CA GLU A 28 -8.49 -1.01 6.87
C GLU A 28 -7.47 -2.02 7.42
N ARG A 29 -7.94 -3.10 8.06
CA ARG A 29 -7.05 -4.16 8.56
C ARG A 29 -6.41 -4.92 7.41
N GLU A 30 -7.19 -5.30 6.41
CA GLU A 30 -6.64 -5.93 5.21
C GLU A 30 -5.76 -4.97 4.42
N ALA A 31 -6.08 -3.68 4.37
CA ALA A 31 -5.24 -2.68 3.74
C ALA A 31 -3.83 -2.63 4.34
N ARG A 32 -3.75 -2.54 5.68
CA ARG A 32 -2.48 -2.51 6.41
C ARG A 32 -1.68 -3.80 6.20
N PHE A 33 -2.35 -4.95 6.22
CA PHE A 33 -1.70 -6.23 5.92
C PHE A 33 -1.04 -6.24 4.52
N GLN A 34 -1.73 -5.71 3.50
CA GLN A 34 -1.17 -5.65 2.14
C GLN A 34 -0.01 -4.66 2.02
N TRP A 35 -0.08 -3.53 2.73
CA TRP A 35 1.03 -2.58 2.78
C TRP A 35 2.25 -3.17 3.52
N ASP A 36 2.05 -3.87 4.64
CA ASP A 36 3.14 -4.57 5.34
C ASP A 36 3.77 -5.65 4.45
N HIS A 37 2.94 -6.38 3.68
CA HIS A 37 3.44 -7.34 2.71
C HIS A 37 4.24 -6.67 1.59
N ALA A 38 3.74 -5.56 1.02
CA ALA A 38 4.45 -4.77 0.02
C ALA A 38 5.81 -4.27 0.54
N LEU A 39 5.87 -3.83 1.80
CA LEU A 39 7.12 -3.40 2.45
C LEU A 39 8.14 -4.55 2.57
N GLY A 40 7.65 -5.77 2.86
CA GLY A 40 8.48 -6.97 2.95
C GLY A 40 9.05 -7.48 1.61
N LEU A 41 8.58 -6.93 0.48
CA LEU A 41 9.02 -7.28 -0.88
C LEU A 41 10.11 -6.34 -1.43
N ASP A 42 10.74 -5.54 -0.58
CA ASP A 42 11.83 -4.61 -0.92
C ASP A 42 11.46 -3.61 -2.04
N PRO A 43 10.43 -2.76 -1.81
CA PRO A 43 10.02 -1.74 -2.78
C PRO A 43 11.12 -0.70 -3.00
N ALA A 44 11.03 0.04 -4.11
CA ALA A 44 11.92 1.17 -4.35
C ALA A 44 11.88 2.17 -3.17
N PRO A 45 12.99 2.87 -2.82
CA PRO A 45 13.04 3.74 -1.63
C PRO A 45 12.02 4.90 -1.61
N GLU A 46 11.50 5.30 -2.77
CA GLU A 46 10.40 6.26 -2.84
C GLU A 46 9.08 5.64 -2.40
N ASP A 47 8.79 4.41 -2.84
CA ASP A 47 7.56 3.71 -2.52
C ASP A 47 7.58 3.16 -1.12
N GLN A 48 8.73 2.70 -0.62
CA GLN A 48 8.92 2.35 0.79
C GLN A 48 8.40 3.46 1.72
N ARG A 49 8.83 4.71 1.52
CA ARG A 49 8.42 5.85 2.34
C ARG A 49 6.92 6.13 2.25
N LYS A 50 6.31 5.92 1.08
CA LYS A 50 4.86 6.08 0.89
C LYS A 50 4.09 4.98 1.62
N ILE A 51 4.55 3.73 1.49
CA ILE A 51 3.94 2.55 2.13
C ILE A 51 4.01 2.69 3.65
N GLU A 52 5.17 3.08 4.21
CA GLU A 52 5.34 3.37 5.64
C GLU A 52 4.37 4.46 6.12
N ALA A 53 4.18 5.53 5.33
CA ALA A 53 3.20 6.58 5.64
C ALA A 53 1.76 6.05 5.61
N LYS A 54 1.39 5.23 4.63
CA LYS A 54 0.07 4.59 4.56
C LYS A 54 -0.18 3.67 5.77
N ILE A 55 0.82 2.90 6.20
CA ILE A 55 0.75 2.08 7.42
C ILE A 55 0.56 2.95 8.66
N ALA A 56 1.32 4.04 8.81
CA ALA A 56 1.20 4.89 10.00
C ALA A 56 -0.12 5.66 10.06
N TYR A 57 -0.59 6.17 8.91
CA TYR A 57 -1.57 7.25 8.85
C TYR A 57 -2.82 6.93 8.04
N GLY A 58 -2.82 5.83 7.29
CA GLY A 58 -3.88 5.50 6.35
C GLY A 58 -3.76 6.21 5.01
N PHE A 59 -4.51 5.73 4.02
CA PHE A 59 -4.43 6.18 2.62
C PHE A 59 -4.65 7.70 2.47
N ASN A 60 -5.68 8.23 3.12
CA ASN A 60 -6.10 9.63 2.94
C ASN A 60 -5.08 10.64 3.51
N LEU A 61 -4.42 10.28 4.61
CA LEU A 61 -3.40 11.15 5.21
C LEU A 61 -2.06 11.01 4.47
N ALA A 62 -1.78 9.87 3.85
CA ALA A 62 -0.64 9.71 2.94
C ALA A 62 -0.76 10.59 1.68
N GLU A 63 -1.96 10.72 1.08
CA GLU A 63 -2.18 11.68 -0.02
C GLU A 63 -1.99 13.14 0.43
N ALA A 64 -2.51 13.50 1.60
CA ALA A 64 -2.33 14.85 2.14
C ALA A 64 -0.86 15.22 2.45
N LEU A 65 0.01 14.23 2.70
CA LEU A 65 1.46 14.44 2.85
C LEU A 65 2.18 14.62 1.50
N ARG A 66 1.64 14.03 0.42
CA ARG A 66 2.19 14.17 -0.94
C ARG A 66 1.96 15.57 -1.51
N ASP A 67 0.81 16.16 -1.22
CA ASP A 67 0.39 17.45 -1.80
C ASP A 67 0.98 18.69 -1.09
N ARG A 68 1.83 18.49 -0.06
CA ARG A 68 2.50 19.59 0.68
C ARG A 68 3.88 20.00 0.13
N LYS A 69 4.27 19.50 -1.04
CA LYS A 69 5.48 19.91 -1.77
C LYS A 69 5.13 20.89 -2.90
#